data_AF-A0A8H5D563-F1
#
_entry.id   AF-A0A8H5D563-F1
#
_cell.length_a   1.000
_cell.length_b   1.000
_cell.length_c   1.000
_cell.angle_alpha   90.00
_cell.angle_beta   90.00
_cell.angle_gamma   90.00
#
_symmetry.space_group_name_H-M   'P 1'
#
loop_
_entity.id
_entity.type
_entity.pdbx_description
1 polymer ?
#
loop_
_entity_poly.entity_id
_entity_poly.type
_entity_poly.pdbx_seq_one_letter_code
_entity_poly.pdbx_strand_id
1 'polypeptide(L)'
;MSDLEEFMASPPASPKKNLSARSAGAPDSPFPSALTISEPLRMMADSTSTMTLNLQEYSFIPVSESQTPTAPQTPAQANSLKRGLPTDITEYAMSLSRNVRLKPANHEELALFAQAPPERQSVWTAAQLLVLSQRLDVLQPVDAPFVINASLSGKIEVLSAKTFLDSTASAYLTVPNTKVMDALKRLPELKEALGSKPSMQIISSKVSSRFTHHRNNTKDEIGTSLGHFNSDTKTFVGPYTGIVALTRALVASIGKSNEIPVTIPLVVRVAFWRHVYVAEAVKTLNGKPGPDFWKAVDEGLKKIREAKDNDAARISAVFSKVLENDRTKYTDQGQPEDAEIQGLLSAAGTGAA
;
A
#
# COMPACT_ATOMS: atom_id res chain seq x y z
N MET A 1 -34.77 16.35 -11.68
CA MET A 1 -33.39 16.66 -11.28
C MET A 1 -33.29 17.67 -10.14
N SER A 2 -34.41 18.16 -9.58
CA SER A 2 -34.42 19.42 -8.82
C SER A 2 -34.04 19.30 -7.33
N ASP A 3 -34.66 18.43 -6.54
CA ASP A 3 -34.52 18.57 -5.07
C ASP A 3 -33.22 18.03 -4.45
N LEU A 4 -32.59 17.01 -5.05
CA LEU A 4 -31.37 16.43 -4.50
C LEU A 4 -30.13 17.22 -4.96
N GLU A 5 -30.11 17.68 -6.22
CA GLU A 5 -29.07 18.60 -6.68
C GLU A 5 -29.20 19.94 -5.96
N GLU A 6 -30.41 20.48 -5.76
CA GLU A 6 -30.61 21.68 -4.95
C GLU A 6 -30.20 21.48 -3.48
N PHE A 7 -30.50 20.31 -2.90
CA PHE A 7 -30.08 19.97 -1.53
C PHE A 7 -28.56 19.80 -1.39
N MET A 8 -27.87 19.26 -2.40
CA MET A 8 -26.42 19.06 -2.37
C MET A 8 -25.62 20.27 -2.88
N ALA A 9 -26.22 21.12 -3.72
CA ALA A 9 -25.64 22.35 -4.25
C ALA A 9 -25.90 23.57 -3.35
N SER A 10 -26.80 23.47 -2.37
CA SER A 10 -26.98 24.54 -1.38
C SER A 10 -25.72 24.70 -0.52
N PRO A 11 -25.05 25.87 -0.53
CA PRO A 11 -23.92 26.13 0.35
C PRO A 11 -24.40 26.06 1.82
N PRO A 12 -23.60 25.54 2.75
CA PRO A 12 -23.97 25.47 4.15
C PRO A 12 -24.28 26.88 4.64
N ALA A 13 -25.47 27.08 5.21
CA ALA A 13 -25.86 28.34 5.82
C ALA A 13 -24.80 28.74 6.84
N SER A 14 -24.12 29.87 6.58
CA SER A 14 -23.06 30.40 7.44
C SER A 14 -23.58 30.52 8.88
N PRO A 15 -22.88 29.97 9.87
CA PRO A 15 -23.27 30.15 11.26
C PRO A 15 -23.19 31.64 11.59
N LYS A 16 -24.33 32.23 11.99
CA LYS A 16 -24.43 33.62 12.46
C LYS A 16 -23.53 33.77 13.69
N LYS A 17 -22.29 34.24 13.48
CA LYS A 17 -21.38 34.63 14.56
C LYS A 17 -21.90 35.93 15.18
N ASN A 18 -22.48 35.84 16.37
CA ASN A 18 -22.67 36.98 17.25
C ASN A 18 -21.29 37.45 17.74
N LEU A 19 -20.76 38.50 17.11
CA LEU A 19 -19.59 39.24 17.58
C LEU A 19 -20.05 40.26 18.62
N SER A 20 -19.90 39.91 19.90
CA SER A 20 -19.95 40.89 20.99
C SER A 20 -18.56 41.49 21.15
N ALA A 21 -18.45 42.79 20.89
CA ALA A 21 -17.24 43.57 21.07
C ALA A 21 -16.86 43.69 22.55
N ARG A 22 -15.58 43.47 22.86
CA ARG A 22 -14.94 44.07 24.03
C ARG A 22 -13.48 44.39 23.71
N SER A 23 -13.19 45.67 23.83
CA SER A 23 -11.92 46.36 23.62
C SER A 23 -11.16 46.45 24.94
N ALA A 24 -9.86 46.13 24.89
CA ALA A 24 -8.75 46.53 25.75
C ALA A 24 -7.52 45.78 25.19
N GLY A 25 -6.37 46.33 24.84
CA GLY A 25 -5.68 47.54 25.27
C GLY A 25 -4.27 47.11 25.70
N ALA A 26 -3.23 47.77 25.14
CA ALA A 26 -1.80 47.74 25.49
C ALA A 26 -0.88 46.71 24.76
N PRO A 27 0.47 46.88 24.79
CA PRO A 27 1.19 47.86 23.96
C PRO A 27 2.42 47.26 23.23
N ASP A 28 3.03 48.10 22.39
CA ASP A 28 4.22 47.90 21.56
C ASP A 28 5.42 47.20 22.25
N SER A 29 6.06 46.30 21.50
CA SER A 29 7.49 46.01 21.66
C SER A 29 8.12 45.67 20.30
N PRO A 30 9.29 46.26 19.96
CA PRO A 30 9.96 46.05 18.69
C PRO A 30 10.96 44.88 18.79
N PHE A 31 10.98 44.01 17.79
CA PHE A 31 12.14 43.14 17.53
C PHE A 31 12.53 43.22 16.05
N PRO A 32 13.84 43.23 15.74
CA PRO A 32 14.34 43.59 14.42
C PRO A 32 14.32 42.41 13.45
N SER A 33 13.99 42.74 12.20
CA SER A 33 14.16 41.90 11.02
C SER A 33 15.63 41.50 10.85
N ALA A 34 15.91 40.20 10.78
CA ALA A 34 17.18 39.69 10.31
C ALA A 34 16.99 38.48 9.39
N LEU A 35 17.48 38.65 8.16
CA LEU A 35 18.14 37.65 7.33
C LEU A 35 17.25 36.59 6.65
N THR A 36 16.69 37.02 5.51
CA THR A 36 16.35 36.16 4.38
C THR A 36 17.63 35.60 3.76
N ILE A 37 17.96 34.33 4.06
CA ILE A 37 18.93 33.55 3.29
C ILE A 37 18.13 32.65 2.37
N SER A 38 18.12 33.01 1.09
CA SER A 38 17.64 32.16 0.00
C SER A 38 18.71 31.13 -0.33
N GLU A 39 18.44 29.85 -0.08
CA GLU A 39 19.18 28.73 -0.64
C GLU A 39 18.25 27.87 -1.50
N PRO A 40 18.63 27.52 -2.75
CA PRO A 40 17.82 26.68 -3.61
C PRO A 40 17.96 25.20 -3.25
N LEU A 41 16.81 24.58 -3.00
CA LEU A 41 16.63 23.15 -2.74
C LEU A 41 17.15 22.32 -3.93
N ARG A 42 18.33 21.73 -3.78
CA ARG A 42 18.93 20.80 -4.73
C ARG A 42 18.28 19.44 -4.58
N MET A 43 17.50 19.03 -5.58
CA MET A 43 16.97 17.66 -5.70
C MET A 43 18.13 16.69 -5.92
N MET A 44 18.40 15.85 -4.92
CA MET A 44 19.17 14.61 -5.09
C MET A 44 18.20 13.46 -4.86
N ALA A 45 17.95 12.72 -5.94
CA ALA A 45 17.22 11.47 -5.90
C ALA A 45 18.14 10.39 -5.30
N ASP A 46 17.74 9.86 -4.15
CA ASP A 46 18.38 8.68 -3.56
C ASP A 46 18.08 7.46 -4.43
N SER A 47 19.07 7.10 -5.25
CA SER A 47 19.18 5.76 -5.83
C SER A 47 19.58 4.78 -4.71
N THR A 48 18.59 4.23 -4.02
CA THR A 48 18.79 3.06 -3.15
C THR A 48 18.96 1.84 -4.02
N SER A 49 20.21 1.61 -4.46
CA SER A 49 20.62 0.40 -5.14
C SER A 49 20.71 -0.73 -4.10
N THR A 50 19.63 -1.50 -3.97
CA THR A 50 19.60 -2.78 -3.25
C THR A 50 20.59 -3.73 -3.93
N MET A 51 21.76 -3.91 -3.33
CA MET A 51 22.63 -5.05 -3.65
C MET A 51 22.01 -6.32 -3.06
N THR A 52 21.29 -7.06 -3.90
CA THR A 52 20.87 -8.42 -3.62
C THR A 52 22.12 -9.30 -3.58
N LEU A 53 22.63 -9.57 -2.38
CA LEU A 53 23.64 -10.60 -2.16
C LEU A 53 22.99 -11.97 -2.42
N ASN A 54 23.30 -12.54 -3.58
CA ASN A 54 22.93 -13.89 -3.94
C ASN A 54 23.79 -14.87 -3.12
N LEU A 55 23.32 -15.21 -1.92
CA LEU A 55 23.82 -16.34 -1.15
C LEU A 55 23.36 -17.62 -1.86
N GLN A 56 24.17 -18.08 -2.82
CA GLN A 56 24.09 -19.45 -3.30
C GLN A 56 24.38 -20.37 -2.11
N GLU A 57 23.37 -21.13 -1.72
CA GLU A 57 23.46 -22.25 -0.79
C GLU A 57 24.60 -23.17 -1.23
N TYR A 58 25.67 -23.20 -0.44
CA TYR A 58 26.68 -24.24 -0.52
C TYR A 58 26.09 -25.53 0.05
N SER A 59 25.38 -26.28 -0.78
CA SER A 59 25.01 -27.66 -0.49
C SER A 59 26.28 -28.50 -0.43
N PHE A 60 26.60 -29.04 0.75
CA PHE A 60 27.61 -30.09 0.93
C PHE A 60 27.24 -31.29 0.05
N ILE A 61 28.00 -31.51 -1.03
CA ILE A 61 27.87 -32.70 -1.88
C ILE A 61 28.56 -33.86 -1.15
N PRO A 62 27.87 -34.98 -0.87
CA PRO A 62 28.53 -36.19 -0.40
C PRO A 62 29.35 -36.80 -1.55
N VAL A 63 30.63 -37.03 -1.29
CA VAL A 63 31.55 -37.70 -2.21
C VAL A 63 31.04 -39.12 -2.44
N SER A 64 30.46 -39.36 -3.62
CA SER A 64 30.12 -40.70 -4.11
C SER A 64 31.12 -41.13 -5.17
N GLU A 65 31.56 -42.37 -5.03
CA GLU A 65 32.56 -43.06 -5.82
C GLU A 65 32.22 -43.17 -7.32
N SER A 66 33.25 -42.93 -8.13
CA SER A 66 33.62 -43.70 -9.33
C SER A 66 32.49 -44.20 -10.25
N GLN A 67 32.14 -43.39 -11.26
CA GLN A 67 31.79 -43.91 -12.58
C GLN A 67 32.44 -43.09 -13.69
N THR A 68 33.17 -43.79 -14.54
CA THR A 68 33.85 -43.34 -15.76
C THR A 68 32.83 -43.05 -16.87
N PRO A 69 32.92 -41.88 -17.53
CA PRO A 69 32.36 -41.72 -18.87
C PRO A 69 33.43 -41.35 -19.91
N THR A 70 33.35 -42.08 -21.01
CA THR A 70 34.11 -41.95 -22.25
C THR A 70 33.88 -40.59 -22.93
N ALA A 71 34.97 -40.00 -23.43
CA ALA A 71 35.06 -38.67 -24.01
C ALA A 71 34.47 -38.52 -25.43
N PRO A 72 34.07 -37.29 -25.80
CA PRO A 72 34.29 -36.74 -27.14
C PRO A 72 35.43 -35.71 -27.09
N GLN A 73 36.49 -35.98 -27.84
CA GLN A 73 37.66 -35.11 -27.98
C GLN A 73 37.29 -33.83 -28.74
N THR A 74 37.45 -32.69 -28.09
CA THR A 74 37.47 -31.36 -28.73
C THR A 74 38.89 -30.80 -28.61
N PRO A 75 39.55 -30.35 -29.69
CA PRO A 75 40.91 -29.84 -29.61
C PRO A 75 40.93 -28.44 -28.98
N ALA A 76 41.08 -28.38 -27.66
CA ALA A 76 41.40 -27.14 -26.96
C ALA A 76 42.89 -26.83 -27.20
N GLN A 77 43.17 -25.74 -27.90
CA GLN A 77 44.50 -25.18 -28.06
C GLN A 77 45.07 -24.84 -26.68
N ALA A 78 45.99 -25.67 -26.20
CA ALA A 78 46.74 -25.48 -24.98
C ALA A 78 47.82 -24.41 -25.18
N ASN A 79 47.42 -23.14 -25.12
CA ASN A 79 48.34 -22.05 -24.79
C ASN A 79 48.45 -21.92 -23.27
N SER A 80 48.93 -22.99 -22.61
CA SER A 80 49.43 -22.89 -21.24
C SER A 80 50.76 -22.15 -21.27
N LEU A 81 50.68 -20.82 -21.37
CA LEU A 81 51.81 -19.94 -21.09
C LEU A 81 52.31 -20.31 -19.70
N LYS A 82 53.49 -20.94 -19.65
CA LYS A 82 54.32 -21.05 -18.45
C LYS A 82 54.61 -19.62 -17.99
N ARG A 83 53.68 -18.99 -17.27
CA ARG A 83 53.97 -17.80 -16.48
C ARG A 83 54.97 -18.28 -15.45
N GLY A 84 56.23 -17.89 -15.64
CA GLY A 84 57.25 -18.06 -14.63
C GLY A 84 56.69 -17.53 -13.31
N LEU A 85 56.96 -18.24 -12.21
CA LEU A 85 56.66 -17.71 -10.89
C LEU A 85 57.22 -16.29 -10.84
N PRO A 86 56.41 -15.27 -10.49
CA PRO A 86 56.91 -13.93 -10.30
C PRO A 86 58.08 -13.99 -9.32
N THR A 87 59.24 -13.52 -9.76
CA THR A 87 60.47 -13.53 -8.94
C THR A 87 60.33 -12.58 -7.75
N ASP A 88 59.40 -11.63 -7.82
CA ASP A 88 59.06 -10.68 -6.76
C ASP A 88 57.68 -10.99 -6.15
N ILE A 89 57.69 -11.27 -4.85
CA ILE A 89 56.50 -11.55 -4.03
C ILE A 89 55.58 -10.30 -3.99
N THR A 90 56.14 -9.10 -4.15
CA THR A 90 55.39 -7.84 -4.21
C THR A 90 54.55 -7.74 -5.47
N GLU A 91 55.11 -8.09 -6.64
CA GLU A 91 54.37 -8.16 -7.90
C GLU A 91 53.26 -9.20 -7.83
N TYR A 92 53.54 -10.34 -7.19
CA TYR A 92 52.52 -11.37 -6.96
C TYR A 92 51.37 -10.85 -6.10
N ALA A 93 51.67 -10.18 -4.97
CA ALA A 93 50.67 -9.57 -4.09
C ALA A 93 49.82 -8.50 -4.81
N MET A 94 50.44 -7.66 -5.63
CA MET A 94 49.72 -6.66 -6.43
C MET A 94 48.87 -7.26 -7.55
N SER A 95 49.31 -8.37 -8.14
CA SER A 95 48.49 -9.14 -9.09
C SER A 95 47.28 -9.77 -8.38
N LEU A 96 47.49 -10.31 -7.18
CA LEU A 96 46.47 -10.97 -6.38
C LEU A 96 45.41 -9.97 -5.88
N SER A 97 45.83 -8.80 -5.40
CA SER A 97 44.91 -7.74 -4.96
C SER A 97 43.98 -7.27 -6.08
N ARG A 98 44.50 -7.12 -7.30
CA ARG A 98 43.73 -6.80 -8.51
C ARG A 98 42.76 -7.94 -8.89
N ASN A 99 43.22 -9.19 -8.83
CA ASN A 99 42.40 -10.36 -9.15
C ASN A 99 41.23 -10.51 -8.15
N VAL A 100 41.47 -10.27 -6.86
CA VAL A 100 40.45 -10.31 -5.80
C VAL A 100 39.63 -9.02 -5.71
N ARG A 101 39.99 -7.98 -6.48
CA ARG A 101 39.32 -6.67 -6.52
C ARG A 101 39.29 -5.98 -5.17
N LEU A 102 40.42 -5.96 -4.48
CA LEU A 102 40.57 -5.20 -3.24
C LEU A 102 40.42 -3.68 -3.50
N LYS A 103 40.14 -2.91 -2.44
CA LYS A 103 40.14 -1.45 -2.52
C LYS A 103 41.58 -0.95 -2.67
N PRO A 104 41.83 0.18 -3.36
CA PRO A 104 43.19 0.71 -3.54
C PRO A 104 44.00 0.87 -2.25
N ALA A 105 43.37 1.33 -1.16
CA ALA A 105 44.02 1.46 0.15
C ALA A 105 44.55 0.10 0.69
N ASN A 106 43.87 -0.99 0.36
CA ASN A 106 44.26 -2.33 0.81
C ASN A 106 45.34 -2.95 -0.10
N HIS A 107 45.61 -2.35 -1.27
CA HIS A 107 46.68 -2.82 -2.16
C HIS A 107 48.06 -2.50 -1.57
N GLU A 108 48.22 -1.28 -1.06
CA GLU A 108 49.45 -0.85 -0.40
C GLU A 108 49.71 -1.67 0.87
N GLU A 109 48.66 -1.91 1.65
CA GLU A 109 48.74 -2.73 2.87
C GLU A 109 49.16 -4.18 2.56
N LEU A 110 48.62 -4.79 1.49
CA LEU A 110 49.01 -6.14 1.07
C LEU A 110 50.44 -6.20 0.53
N ALA A 111 50.90 -5.16 -0.18
CA ALA A 111 52.28 -5.07 -0.65
C ALA A 111 53.27 -4.93 0.53
N LEU A 112 52.93 -4.12 1.53
CA LEU A 112 53.72 -4.01 2.77
C LEU A 112 53.76 -5.32 3.56
N PHE A 113 52.63 -6.04 3.61
CA PHE A 113 52.56 -7.37 4.22
C PHE A 113 53.46 -8.39 3.49
N ALA A 114 53.43 -8.38 2.16
CA ALA A 114 54.22 -9.28 1.32
C ALA A 114 55.73 -9.13 1.50
N GLN A 115 56.20 -7.92 1.80
CA GLN A 115 57.62 -7.62 2.07
C GLN A 115 58.05 -7.89 3.51
N ALA A 116 57.10 -8.12 4.44
CA ALA A 116 57.42 -8.38 5.83
C ALA A 116 58.04 -9.79 6.02
N PRO A 117 58.95 -9.99 6.99
CA PRO A 117 59.45 -11.32 7.35
C PRO A 117 58.31 -12.28 7.77
N PRO A 118 58.46 -13.60 7.59
CA PRO A 118 57.41 -14.58 7.87
C PRO A 118 56.84 -14.50 9.30
N GLU A 119 57.69 -14.23 10.28
CA GLU A 119 57.31 -14.04 11.69
C GLU A 119 56.41 -12.81 11.90
N ARG A 120 56.66 -11.72 11.16
CA ARG A 120 55.80 -10.53 11.21
C ARG A 120 54.49 -10.76 10.46
N GLN A 121 54.53 -11.53 9.37
CA GLN A 121 53.33 -11.90 8.62
C GLN A 121 52.36 -12.73 9.47
N SER A 122 52.85 -13.69 10.25
CA SER A 122 52.00 -14.50 11.14
C SER A 122 51.34 -13.65 12.22
N VAL A 123 52.10 -12.76 12.88
CA VAL A 123 51.56 -11.82 13.89
C VAL A 123 50.55 -10.86 13.28
N TRP A 124 50.83 -10.30 12.10
CA TRP A 124 49.91 -9.40 11.41
C TRP A 124 48.61 -10.11 11.02
N THR A 125 48.70 -11.33 10.51
CA THR A 125 47.52 -12.14 10.15
C THR A 125 46.68 -12.45 11.39
N ALA A 126 47.31 -12.83 12.51
CA ALA A 126 46.63 -13.05 13.78
C ALA A 126 45.94 -11.77 14.27
N ALA A 127 46.60 -10.61 14.16
CA ALA A 127 46.01 -9.33 14.52
C ALA A 127 44.78 -8.98 13.65
N GLN A 128 44.86 -9.16 12.33
CA GLN A 128 43.72 -8.94 11.44
C GLN A 128 42.57 -9.90 11.72
N LEU A 129 42.86 -11.17 12.02
CA LEU A 129 41.84 -12.16 12.40
C LEU A 129 41.12 -11.76 13.70
N LEU A 130 41.86 -11.26 14.70
CA LEU A 130 41.29 -10.73 15.94
C LEU A 130 40.43 -9.49 15.70
N VAL A 131 40.88 -8.56 14.85
CA VAL A 131 40.08 -7.38 14.46
C VAL A 131 38.80 -7.79 13.74
N LEU A 132 38.87 -8.78 12.85
CA LEU A 132 37.68 -9.34 12.20
C LEU A 132 36.74 -10.01 13.21
N SER A 133 37.26 -10.78 14.17
CA SER A 133 36.46 -11.36 15.25
C SER A 133 35.75 -10.28 16.06
N GLN A 134 36.47 -9.24 16.49
CA GLN A 134 35.89 -8.10 17.23
C GLN A 134 34.82 -7.38 16.40
N ARG A 135 35.04 -7.21 15.08
CA ARG A 135 34.04 -6.62 14.19
C ARG A 135 32.84 -7.55 14.01
N LEU A 136 33.03 -8.86 13.96
CA LEU A 136 31.95 -9.85 13.91
C LEU A 136 31.14 -9.86 15.20
N ASP A 137 31.77 -9.66 16.36
CA ASP A 137 31.07 -9.50 17.64
C ASP A 137 30.19 -8.24 17.68
N VAL A 138 30.60 -7.18 16.96
CA VAL A 138 29.82 -5.94 16.78
C VAL A 138 28.74 -6.08 15.71
N LEU A 139 28.93 -6.96 14.73
CA LEU A 139 27.92 -7.32 13.75
C LEU A 139 26.87 -8.21 14.44
N GLN A 140 26.06 -7.60 15.31
CA GLN A 140 24.76 -8.18 15.64
C GLN A 140 24.06 -8.47 14.31
N PRO A 141 23.58 -9.71 14.08
CA PRO A 141 22.75 -9.97 12.93
C PRO A 141 21.60 -8.95 12.99
N VAL A 142 21.45 -8.15 11.94
CA VAL A 142 20.32 -7.23 11.82
C VAL A 142 19.09 -8.06 12.13
N ASP A 143 18.33 -7.65 13.15
CA ASP A 143 17.11 -8.34 13.57
C ASP A 143 16.34 -8.71 12.30
N ALA A 144 16.13 -10.01 12.09
CA ALA A 144 15.55 -10.51 10.86
C ALA A 144 14.25 -9.72 10.61
N PRO A 145 14.09 -9.09 9.42
CA PRO A 145 12.96 -8.21 9.18
C PRO A 145 11.68 -9.01 9.41
N PHE A 146 10.77 -8.46 10.20
CA PHE A 146 9.52 -9.13 10.52
C PHE A 146 8.77 -9.49 9.22
N VAL A 147 8.60 -10.78 8.97
CA VAL A 147 7.87 -11.29 7.81
C VAL A 147 6.43 -11.59 8.21
N ILE A 148 5.47 -10.98 7.52
CA ILE A 148 4.04 -11.29 7.72
C ILE A 148 3.79 -12.72 7.20
N ASN A 149 3.42 -13.63 8.10
CA ASN A 149 3.05 -14.99 7.70
C ASN A 149 1.77 -15.00 6.83
N ALA A 150 1.60 -16.05 6.02
CA ALA A 150 0.47 -16.15 5.09
C ALA A 150 -0.89 -16.17 5.82
N SER A 151 -0.94 -16.76 7.02
CA SER A 151 -2.15 -16.80 7.86
C SER A 151 -2.62 -15.39 8.28
N LEU A 152 -1.72 -14.56 8.80
CA LEU A 152 -1.99 -13.16 9.15
C LEU A 152 -2.36 -12.35 7.91
N SER A 153 -1.65 -12.53 6.80
CA SER A 153 -1.98 -11.87 5.53
C SER A 153 -3.42 -12.18 5.09
N GLY A 154 -3.84 -13.45 5.18
CA GLY A 154 -5.22 -13.87 4.90
C GLY A 154 -6.25 -13.25 5.85
N LYS A 155 -5.94 -13.18 7.15
CA LYS A 155 -6.81 -12.51 8.14
C LYS A 155 -6.94 -11.00 7.89
N ILE A 156 -5.84 -10.32 7.52
CA ILE A 156 -5.85 -8.91 7.11
C ILE A 156 -6.74 -8.71 5.89
N GLU A 157 -6.67 -9.61 4.90
CA GLU A 157 -7.52 -9.55 3.71
C GLU A 157 -9.00 -9.57 4.09
N VAL A 158 -9.41 -10.59 4.84
CA VAL A 158 -10.80 -10.79 5.24
C VAL A 158 -11.31 -9.63 6.09
N LEU A 159 -10.54 -9.19 7.09
CA LEU A 159 -10.94 -8.08 7.96
C LEU A 159 -10.99 -6.76 7.21
N SER A 160 -10.05 -6.49 6.31
CA SER A 160 -10.05 -5.26 5.51
C SER A 160 -11.22 -5.23 4.53
N ALA A 161 -11.53 -6.34 3.86
CA ALA A 161 -12.69 -6.45 2.97
C ALA A 161 -14.01 -6.25 3.74
N LYS A 162 -14.20 -6.94 4.87
CA LYS A 162 -15.39 -6.80 5.73
C LYS A 162 -15.55 -5.38 6.26
N THR A 163 -14.46 -4.75 6.69
CA THR A 163 -14.49 -3.37 7.20
C THR A 163 -14.74 -2.36 6.09
N PHE A 164 -14.21 -2.59 4.89
CA PHE A 164 -14.41 -1.71 3.74
C PHE A 164 -15.85 -1.79 3.20
N LEU A 165 -16.43 -2.99 3.16
CA LEU A 165 -17.81 -3.22 2.73
C LEU A 165 -18.83 -3.09 3.87
N ASP A 166 -18.41 -2.57 5.04
CA ASP A 166 -19.30 -2.27 6.15
C ASP A 166 -20.24 -1.12 5.77
N SER A 167 -21.52 -1.44 5.57
CA SER A 167 -22.57 -0.47 5.27
C SER A 167 -22.83 0.54 6.38
N THR A 168 -22.29 0.34 7.59
CA THR A 168 -22.39 1.27 8.72
C THR A 168 -21.18 2.21 8.83
N ALA A 169 -20.19 2.09 7.92
CA ALA A 169 -19.00 2.91 7.96
C ALA A 169 -19.32 4.41 7.84
N SER A 170 -18.78 5.17 8.78
CA SER A 170 -18.89 6.63 8.85
C SER A 170 -17.94 7.35 7.90
N ALA A 171 -16.83 6.71 7.53
CA ALA A 171 -15.77 7.24 6.68
C ALA A 171 -14.92 6.08 6.14
N TYR A 172 -14.27 6.30 4.99
CA TYR A 172 -13.50 5.32 4.24
C TYR A 172 -12.00 5.64 4.17
N LEU A 173 -11.57 6.84 4.58
CA LEU A 173 -10.15 7.20 4.61
C LEU A 173 -9.44 6.77 5.90
N THR A 174 -9.97 7.13 7.07
CA THR A 174 -9.25 7.02 8.36
C THR A 174 -9.77 5.91 9.26
N VAL A 175 -11.09 5.77 9.36
CA VAL A 175 -11.79 4.81 10.24
C VAL A 175 -11.50 3.34 9.92
N PRO A 176 -11.38 2.90 8.64
CA PRO A 176 -11.19 1.48 8.36
C PRO A 176 -9.87 0.92 8.89
N ASN A 177 -8.78 1.72 8.81
CA ASN A 177 -7.47 1.33 9.34
C ASN A 177 -7.52 1.07 10.85
N THR A 178 -8.13 1.99 11.61
CA THR A 178 -8.21 1.85 13.06
C THR A 178 -9.07 0.65 13.45
N LYS A 179 -10.24 0.46 12.81
CA LYS A 179 -11.12 -0.70 13.02
C LYS A 179 -10.40 -2.04 12.79
N VAL A 180 -9.66 -2.18 11.69
CA VAL A 180 -8.91 -3.43 11.40
C VAL A 180 -7.77 -3.63 12.40
N MET A 181 -7.00 -2.59 12.73
CA MET A 181 -5.92 -2.71 13.70
C MET A 181 -6.43 -3.09 15.09
N ASP A 182 -7.57 -2.54 15.51
CA ASP A 182 -8.20 -2.88 16.79
C ASP A 182 -8.77 -4.31 16.79
N ALA A 183 -9.30 -4.78 15.65
CA ALA A 183 -9.70 -6.18 15.49
C ALA A 183 -8.50 -7.13 15.56
N LEU A 184 -7.38 -6.80 14.90
CA LEU A 184 -6.16 -7.61 14.91
C LEU A 184 -5.55 -7.70 16.32
N LYS A 185 -5.57 -6.61 17.11
CA LYS A 185 -5.07 -6.60 18.50
C LYS A 185 -5.87 -7.52 19.44
N ARG A 186 -7.13 -7.81 19.12
CA ARG A 186 -7.96 -8.72 19.90
C ARG A 186 -7.66 -10.20 19.62
N LEU A 187 -6.94 -10.51 18.54
CA LEU A 187 -6.59 -11.88 18.20
C LEU A 187 -5.41 -12.36 19.08
N PRO A 188 -5.59 -13.43 19.89
CA PRO A 188 -4.56 -13.89 20.82
C PRO A 188 -3.29 -14.33 20.11
N GLU A 189 -3.42 -14.95 18.93
CA GLU A 189 -2.32 -15.39 18.07
C GLU A 189 -1.39 -14.26 17.61
N LEU A 190 -1.84 -13.01 17.66
CA LEU A 190 -1.09 -11.85 17.18
C LEU A 190 -0.48 -11.02 18.30
N LYS A 191 -0.72 -11.37 19.57
CA LYS A 191 -0.19 -10.59 20.70
C LYS A 191 1.35 -10.52 20.69
N GLU A 192 2.02 -11.64 20.39
CA GLU A 192 3.48 -11.69 20.29
C GLU A 192 3.99 -10.89 19.08
N ALA A 193 3.37 -11.07 17.91
CA ALA A 193 3.74 -10.38 16.68
C ALA A 193 3.50 -8.85 16.75
N LEU A 194 2.51 -8.40 17.52
CA LEU A 194 2.18 -6.98 17.71
C LEU A 194 2.99 -6.31 18.83
N GLY A 195 3.78 -7.07 19.59
CA GLY A 195 4.58 -6.55 20.70
C GLY A 195 5.72 -5.63 20.25
N SER A 196 6.21 -5.76 19.03
CA SER A 196 7.30 -4.94 18.50
C SER A 196 6.77 -3.76 17.66
N LYS A 197 7.34 -2.56 17.87
CA LYS A 197 7.02 -1.36 17.07
C LYS A 197 7.29 -1.56 15.57
N PRO A 198 8.40 -2.18 15.13
CA PRO A 198 8.64 -2.46 13.72
C PRO A 198 7.59 -3.39 13.08
N SER A 199 7.21 -4.46 13.77
CA SER A 199 6.18 -5.39 13.27
C SER A 199 4.83 -4.70 13.12
N MET A 200 4.44 -3.87 14.09
CA MET A 200 3.21 -3.10 14.02
C MET A 200 3.20 -2.11 12.85
N GLN A 201 4.33 -1.47 12.53
CA GLN A 201 4.45 -0.58 11.36
C GLN A 201 4.28 -1.35 10.05
N ILE A 202 4.90 -2.54 9.94
CA ILE A 202 4.77 -3.41 8.76
C ILE A 202 3.32 -3.88 8.58
N ILE A 203 2.65 -4.30 9.65
CA ILE A 203 1.24 -4.70 9.63
C ILE A 203 0.33 -3.52 9.24
N SER A 204 0.52 -2.35 9.86
CA SER A 204 -0.26 -1.15 9.56
C SER A 204 -0.08 -0.69 8.11
N SER A 205 1.14 -0.81 7.58
CA SER A 205 1.44 -0.53 6.17
C SER A 205 0.70 -1.50 5.25
N LYS A 206 0.71 -2.81 5.56
CA LYS A 206 -0.04 -3.83 4.81
C LYS A 206 -1.55 -3.56 4.82
N VAL A 207 -2.12 -3.24 5.97
CA VAL A 207 -3.55 -2.88 6.10
C VAL A 207 -3.89 -1.66 5.25
N SER A 208 -3.08 -0.60 5.33
CA SER A 208 -3.28 0.62 4.54
C SER A 208 -3.18 0.36 3.03
N SER A 209 -2.22 -0.48 2.62
CA SER A 209 -2.08 -0.92 1.23
C SER A 209 -3.33 -1.64 0.73
N ARG A 210 -3.95 -2.51 1.54
CA ARG A 210 -5.20 -3.19 1.17
C ARG A 210 -6.36 -2.23 0.99
N PHE A 211 -6.56 -1.28 1.89
CA PHE A 211 -7.61 -0.28 1.70
C PHE A 211 -7.37 0.61 0.48
N THR A 212 -6.13 0.94 0.13
CA THR A 212 -5.82 1.61 -1.14
C THR A 212 -6.22 0.76 -2.34
N HIS A 213 -5.95 -0.56 -2.29
CA HIS A 213 -6.36 -1.47 -3.35
C HIS A 213 -7.88 -1.57 -3.49
N HIS A 214 -8.61 -1.81 -2.38
CA HIS A 214 -10.07 -1.88 -2.36
C HIS A 214 -10.72 -0.61 -2.91
N ARG A 215 -10.17 0.54 -2.53
CA ARG A 215 -10.59 1.87 -3.02
C ARG A 215 -10.36 2.08 -4.51
N ASN A 216 -9.27 1.52 -5.07
CA ASN A 216 -9.01 1.59 -6.50
C ASN A 216 -9.92 0.64 -7.27
N ASN A 217 -10.01 -0.62 -6.85
CA ASN A 217 -10.91 -1.61 -7.45
C ASN A 217 -12.36 -1.09 -7.45
N THR A 218 -12.81 -0.46 -6.35
CA THR A 218 -14.16 0.11 -6.29
C THR A 218 -14.40 1.20 -7.33
N LYS A 219 -13.43 2.11 -7.54
CA LYS A 219 -13.54 3.14 -8.57
C LYS A 219 -13.58 2.51 -9.96
N ASP A 220 -12.76 1.48 -10.21
CA ASP A 220 -12.67 0.82 -11.51
C ASP A 220 -13.96 0.07 -11.83
N GLU A 221 -14.54 -0.65 -10.87
CA GLU A 221 -15.84 -1.34 -11.00
C GLU A 221 -16.98 -0.34 -11.22
N ILE A 222 -17.04 0.76 -10.44
CA ILE A 222 -18.05 1.81 -10.65
C ILE A 222 -17.89 2.46 -12.02
N GLY A 223 -16.66 2.79 -12.42
CA GLY A 223 -16.39 3.38 -13.73
C GLY A 223 -16.83 2.45 -14.87
N THR A 224 -16.52 1.16 -14.76
CA THR A 224 -16.94 0.12 -15.72
C THR A 224 -18.46 -0.01 -15.77
N SER A 225 -19.14 0.07 -14.62
CA SER A 225 -20.60 -0.02 -14.52
C SER A 225 -21.36 1.09 -15.24
N LEU A 226 -20.70 2.23 -15.49
CA LEU A 226 -21.30 3.42 -16.10
C LEU A 226 -21.12 3.47 -17.62
N GLY A 227 -20.36 2.55 -18.22
CA GLY A 227 -20.11 2.54 -19.67
C GLY A 227 -19.07 3.60 -20.10
N HIS A 228 -19.34 4.30 -21.20
CA HIS A 228 -18.43 5.27 -21.80
C HIS A 228 -18.74 6.70 -21.36
N PHE A 229 -17.72 7.47 -20.98
CA PHE A 229 -17.89 8.89 -20.67
C PHE A 229 -17.76 9.76 -21.91
N ASN A 230 -18.81 10.50 -22.25
CA ASN A 230 -18.81 11.49 -23.31
C ASN A 230 -18.31 12.84 -22.77
N SER A 231 -17.14 13.28 -23.22
CA SER A 231 -16.47 14.49 -22.74
C SER A 231 -17.22 15.78 -23.07
N ASP A 232 -17.98 15.80 -24.16
CA ASP A 232 -18.64 16.99 -24.70
C ASP A 232 -19.90 17.31 -23.91
N THR A 233 -20.67 16.26 -23.60
CA THR A 233 -21.91 16.36 -22.82
C THR A 233 -21.67 16.25 -21.31
N LYS A 234 -20.47 15.81 -20.89
CA LYS A 234 -20.15 15.46 -19.49
C LYS A 234 -21.12 14.43 -18.92
N THR A 235 -21.52 13.44 -19.73
CA THR A 235 -22.42 12.37 -19.31
C THR A 235 -21.85 10.99 -19.62
N PHE A 236 -22.28 10.01 -18.85
CA PHE A 236 -22.02 8.60 -19.15
C PHE A 236 -23.08 8.09 -20.12
N VAL A 237 -22.65 7.25 -21.06
CA VAL A 237 -23.46 6.56 -22.05
C VAL A 237 -23.24 5.07 -21.84
N GLY A 238 -24.34 4.30 -21.75
CA GLY A 238 -24.32 2.88 -21.44
C GLY A 238 -23.53 2.00 -22.43
N PRO A 239 -23.54 0.67 -22.24
CA PRO A 239 -24.46 -0.08 -21.38
C PRO A 239 -24.20 0.16 -19.89
N TYR A 240 -25.27 0.20 -19.10
CA TYR A 240 -25.17 0.35 -17.65
C TYR A 240 -25.24 -1.01 -16.96
N THR A 241 -24.49 -1.16 -15.87
CA THR A 241 -24.65 -2.30 -14.97
C THR A 241 -25.64 -1.92 -13.87
N GLY A 242 -26.66 -2.76 -13.70
CA GLY A 242 -27.61 -2.64 -12.62
C GLY A 242 -26.95 -2.65 -11.23
N ILE A 243 -27.54 -1.97 -10.24
CA ILE A 243 -26.89 -1.68 -8.97
C ILE A 243 -26.63 -2.93 -8.12
N VAL A 244 -27.50 -3.94 -8.23
CA VAL A 244 -27.33 -5.22 -7.51
C VAL A 244 -26.19 -6.02 -8.13
N ALA A 245 -26.13 -6.07 -9.46
CA ALA A 245 -25.05 -6.71 -10.20
C ALA A 245 -23.69 -6.04 -9.91
N LEU A 246 -23.63 -4.71 -9.91
CA LEU A 246 -22.45 -3.94 -9.52
C LEU A 246 -22.02 -4.28 -8.09
N THR A 247 -22.96 -4.38 -7.15
CA THR A 247 -22.64 -4.72 -5.76
C THR A 247 -22.03 -6.12 -5.64
N ARG A 248 -22.53 -7.10 -6.41
CA ARG A 248 -21.92 -8.45 -6.48
C ARG A 248 -20.51 -8.41 -7.08
N ALA A 249 -20.31 -7.66 -8.16
CA ALA A 249 -19.00 -7.50 -8.79
C ALA A 249 -17.98 -6.90 -7.80
N LEU A 250 -18.37 -5.86 -7.05
CA LEU A 250 -17.54 -5.26 -6.00
C LEU A 250 -17.20 -6.24 -4.89
N VAL A 251 -18.17 -7.00 -4.39
CA VAL A 251 -17.92 -8.03 -3.36
C VAL A 251 -16.93 -9.07 -3.87
N ALA A 252 -17.04 -9.48 -5.14
CA ALA A 252 -16.13 -10.43 -5.76
C ALA A 252 -14.72 -9.87 -6.03
N SER A 253 -14.59 -8.57 -6.32
CA SER A 253 -13.28 -7.94 -6.61
C SER A 253 -12.51 -7.53 -5.36
N ILE A 254 -13.19 -7.26 -4.25
CA ILE A 254 -12.59 -6.84 -2.97
C ILE A 254 -12.34 -8.02 -2.02
N GLY A 255 -13.22 -9.02 -2.04
CA GLY A 255 -13.18 -10.14 -1.11
C GLY A 255 -13.26 -11.49 -1.81
N LYS A 256 -13.05 -12.55 -1.03
CA LYS A 256 -13.52 -13.87 -1.44
C LYS A 256 -15.05 -13.82 -1.41
N SER A 257 -15.69 -13.90 -2.58
CA SER A 257 -17.12 -13.67 -2.80
C SER A 257 -18.07 -14.35 -1.81
N ASN A 258 -17.63 -15.43 -1.16
CA ASN A 258 -18.46 -16.27 -0.32
C ASN A 258 -18.60 -15.77 1.13
N GLU A 259 -17.82 -14.78 1.57
CA GLU A 259 -17.82 -14.35 2.99
C GLU A 259 -18.66 -13.12 3.29
N ILE A 260 -19.05 -12.33 2.29
CA ILE A 260 -19.74 -11.05 2.47
C ILE A 260 -21.06 -11.11 1.72
N PRO A 261 -22.20 -11.29 2.42
CA PRO A 261 -23.49 -11.32 1.75
C PRO A 261 -23.82 -9.96 1.15
N VAL A 262 -24.37 -9.96 -0.06
CA VAL A 262 -24.94 -8.75 -0.66
C VAL A 262 -26.25 -8.44 0.06
N THR A 263 -26.23 -7.38 0.87
CA THR A 263 -27.39 -6.92 1.65
C THR A 263 -27.91 -5.60 1.08
N ILE A 264 -29.16 -5.25 1.36
CA ILE A 264 -29.75 -3.99 0.91
C ILE A 264 -28.97 -2.77 1.41
N PRO A 265 -28.55 -2.69 2.70
CA PRO A 265 -27.71 -1.58 3.16
C PRO A 265 -26.41 -1.44 2.36
N LEU A 266 -25.81 -2.54 1.92
CA LEU A 266 -24.62 -2.52 1.08
C LEU A 266 -24.94 -2.01 -0.34
N VAL A 267 -26.01 -2.49 -0.96
CA VAL A 267 -26.46 -2.02 -2.30
C VAL A 267 -26.73 -0.51 -2.29
N VAL A 268 -27.42 -0.04 -1.26
CA VAL A 268 -27.69 1.39 -1.03
C VAL A 268 -26.39 2.19 -0.88
N ARG A 269 -25.40 1.63 -0.16
CA ARG A 269 -24.09 2.27 0.03
C ARG A 269 -23.32 2.36 -1.29
N VAL A 270 -23.36 1.32 -2.11
CA VAL A 270 -22.74 1.32 -3.45
C VAL A 270 -23.43 2.33 -4.37
N ALA A 271 -24.76 2.45 -4.31
CA ALA A 271 -25.50 3.47 -5.07
C ALA A 271 -25.04 4.88 -4.70
N PHE A 272 -24.81 5.14 -3.41
CA PHE A 272 -24.25 6.39 -2.95
C PHE A 272 -22.82 6.63 -3.46
N TRP A 273 -21.94 5.62 -3.44
CA TRP A 273 -20.60 5.75 -4.04
C TRP A 273 -20.66 6.06 -5.53
N ARG A 274 -21.56 5.40 -6.29
CA ARG A 274 -21.76 5.65 -7.72
C ARG A 274 -22.29 7.06 -7.98
N HIS A 275 -23.21 7.54 -7.14
CA HIS A 275 -23.68 8.93 -7.19
C HIS A 275 -22.55 9.94 -7.02
N VAL A 276 -21.71 9.78 -5.99
CA VAL A 276 -20.54 10.65 -5.76
C VAL A 276 -19.52 10.52 -6.89
N TYR A 277 -19.32 9.31 -7.43
CA TYR A 277 -18.39 9.06 -8.52
C TYR A 277 -18.76 9.89 -9.75
N VAL A 278 -20.04 9.89 -10.13
CA VAL A 278 -20.53 10.67 -11.26
C VAL A 278 -20.35 12.16 -11.01
N ALA A 279 -20.70 12.64 -9.80
CA ALA A 279 -20.54 14.05 -9.44
C ALA A 279 -19.08 14.54 -9.47
N GLU A 280 -18.11 13.68 -9.12
CA GLU A 280 -16.68 13.99 -9.22
C GLU A 280 -16.13 13.81 -10.64
N ALA A 281 -16.60 12.81 -11.39
CA ALA A 281 -16.16 12.52 -12.74
C ALA A 281 -16.46 13.66 -13.71
N VAL A 282 -17.63 14.31 -13.61
CA VAL A 282 -18.01 15.42 -14.50
C VAL A 282 -17.11 16.66 -14.35
N LYS A 283 -16.41 16.79 -13.22
CA LYS A 283 -15.43 17.86 -12.97
C LYS A 283 -14.13 17.65 -13.74
N THR A 284 -13.92 16.46 -14.30
CA THR A 284 -12.69 16.08 -15.01
C THR A 284 -12.92 15.99 -16.52
N LEU A 285 -11.83 15.99 -17.29
CA LEU A 285 -11.91 15.84 -18.74
C LEU A 285 -12.13 14.39 -19.18
N ASN A 286 -11.62 13.42 -18.41
CA ASN A 286 -11.58 12.00 -18.77
C ASN A 286 -12.70 11.15 -18.15
N GLY A 287 -13.64 11.76 -17.42
CA GLY A 287 -14.73 11.04 -16.78
C GLY A 287 -14.30 10.13 -15.63
N LYS A 288 -13.10 10.34 -15.07
CA LYS A 288 -12.60 9.59 -13.93
C LYS A 288 -12.47 10.54 -12.74
N PRO A 289 -12.97 10.18 -11.56
CA PRO A 289 -12.88 11.07 -10.42
C PRO A 289 -11.41 11.24 -10.00
N GLY A 290 -11.08 12.42 -9.49
CA GLY A 290 -9.73 12.76 -9.05
C GLY A 290 -9.27 12.00 -7.79
N PRO A 291 -8.05 12.30 -7.30
CA PRO A 291 -7.52 11.69 -6.07
C PRO A 291 -8.40 11.96 -4.84
N ASP A 292 -9.17 13.05 -4.84
CA ASP A 292 -10.05 13.46 -3.75
C ASP A 292 -11.41 12.73 -3.70
N PHE A 293 -11.67 11.77 -4.60
CA PHE A 293 -12.94 11.02 -4.63
C PHE A 293 -13.38 10.50 -3.25
N TRP A 294 -12.49 9.82 -2.53
CA TRP A 294 -12.82 9.24 -1.22
C TRP A 294 -13.03 10.29 -0.14
N LYS A 295 -12.40 11.45 -0.28
CA LYS A 295 -12.65 12.61 0.59
C LYS A 295 -14.05 13.17 0.32
N ALA A 296 -14.46 13.27 -0.93
CA ALA A 296 -15.81 13.68 -1.30
C ALA A 296 -16.88 12.69 -0.79
N VAL A 297 -16.60 11.38 -0.85
CA VAL A 297 -17.46 10.34 -0.24
C VAL A 297 -17.62 10.58 1.26
N ASP A 298 -16.51 10.75 1.99
CA ASP A 298 -16.53 10.97 3.46
C ASP A 298 -17.24 12.28 3.83
N GLU A 299 -17.01 13.35 3.08
CA GLU A 299 -17.70 14.64 3.24
C GLU A 299 -19.20 14.52 2.97
N GLY A 300 -19.61 13.80 1.93
CA GLY A 300 -21.02 13.55 1.63
C GLY A 300 -21.73 12.79 2.76
N LEU A 301 -21.08 11.76 3.31
CA LEU A 301 -21.61 11.01 4.47
C LEU A 301 -21.70 11.85 5.73
N LYS A 302 -20.72 12.73 5.95
CA LYS A 302 -20.74 13.69 7.06
C LYS A 302 -21.91 14.68 6.90
N LYS A 303 -22.07 15.28 5.70
CA LYS A 303 -23.17 16.21 5.39
C LYS A 303 -24.55 15.59 5.60
N ILE A 304 -24.76 14.35 5.13
CA ILE A 304 -26.04 13.64 5.33
C ILE A 304 -26.35 13.46 6.82
N ARG A 305 -25.35 13.07 7.62
CA ARG A 305 -25.51 12.88 9.07
C ARG A 305 -25.81 14.19 9.80
N GLU A 306 -25.05 15.24 9.50
CA GLU A 306 -25.23 16.56 10.11
C GLU A 306 -26.59 17.16 9.74
N ALA A 307 -26.99 17.08 8.47
CA ALA A 307 -28.26 17.64 8.00
C ALA A 307 -29.51 16.92 8.53
N LYS A 308 -29.35 15.68 9.03
CA LYS A 308 -30.43 14.87 9.60
C LYS A 308 -30.29 14.67 11.10
N ASP A 309 -29.43 15.43 11.77
CA ASP A 309 -29.23 15.41 13.23
C ASP A 309 -28.83 14.01 13.75
N ASN A 310 -28.12 13.22 12.94
CA ASN A 310 -27.83 11.80 13.17
C ASN A 310 -29.07 10.91 13.40
N ASP A 311 -30.27 11.33 12.97
CA ASP A 311 -31.48 10.51 13.05
C ASP A 311 -31.45 9.38 12.00
N ALA A 312 -31.46 8.12 12.47
CA ALA A 312 -31.29 6.95 11.62
C ALA A 312 -32.40 6.78 10.57
N ALA A 313 -33.66 7.13 10.91
CA ALA A 313 -34.78 7.01 9.99
C ALA A 313 -34.68 8.04 8.86
N ARG A 314 -34.37 9.30 9.19
CA ARG A 314 -34.17 10.37 8.21
C ARG A 314 -32.95 10.14 7.32
N ILE A 315 -31.86 9.61 7.87
CA ILE A 315 -30.68 9.20 7.07
C ILE A 315 -31.07 8.08 6.10
N SER A 316 -31.78 7.06 6.57
CA SER A 316 -32.24 5.94 5.75
C SER A 316 -33.15 6.39 4.60
N ALA A 317 -34.00 7.39 4.83
CA ALA A 317 -34.85 7.99 3.79
C ALA A 317 -34.02 8.66 2.67
N VAL A 318 -32.94 9.39 3.02
CA VAL A 318 -32.03 9.99 2.03
C VAL A 318 -31.38 8.92 1.16
N PHE A 319 -30.86 7.87 1.81
CA PHE A 319 -30.22 6.77 1.13
C PHE A 319 -31.18 5.95 0.27
N SER A 320 -32.44 5.80 0.68
CA SER A 320 -33.49 5.17 -0.13
C SER A 320 -33.74 5.95 -1.41
N LYS A 321 -33.83 7.30 -1.33
CA LYS A 321 -33.95 8.17 -2.50
C LYS A 321 -32.74 8.08 -3.43
N VAL A 322 -31.54 7.95 -2.87
CA VAL A 322 -30.31 7.73 -3.66
C VAL A 322 -30.39 6.43 -4.45
N LEU A 323 -30.81 5.33 -3.82
CA LEU A 323 -30.98 4.04 -4.50
C LEU A 323 -32.07 4.08 -5.58
N GLU A 324 -33.19 4.73 -5.31
CA GLU A 324 -34.29 4.87 -6.29
C GLU A 324 -33.88 5.68 -7.52
N ASN A 325 -33.19 6.81 -7.31
CA ASN A 325 -32.64 7.62 -8.40
C ASN A 325 -31.64 6.82 -9.25
N ASP A 326 -30.80 6.04 -8.58
CA ASP A 326 -29.76 5.24 -9.22
C ASP A 326 -30.37 4.12 -10.10
N ARG A 327 -31.39 3.41 -9.60
CA ARG A 327 -32.16 2.42 -10.39
C ARG A 327 -32.86 3.07 -11.58
N THR A 328 -33.55 4.18 -11.36
CA THR A 328 -34.27 4.90 -12.42
C THR A 328 -33.33 5.31 -13.55
N LYS A 329 -32.08 5.63 -13.24
CA LYS A 329 -31.11 6.14 -14.20
C LYS A 329 -30.30 5.04 -14.91
N TYR A 330 -29.98 3.95 -14.23
CA TYR A 330 -28.98 2.97 -14.68
C TYR A 330 -29.49 1.54 -14.80
N THR A 331 -30.79 1.29 -14.58
CA THR A 331 -31.40 0.00 -14.92
C THR A 331 -31.88 0.07 -16.36
N ASP A 332 -31.22 -0.66 -17.27
CA ASP A 332 -31.72 -0.83 -18.63
C ASP A 332 -33.14 -1.45 -18.58
N GLN A 333 -34.07 -0.93 -19.38
CA GLN A 333 -35.52 -1.25 -19.34
C GLN A 333 -35.89 -2.73 -19.63
N GLY A 334 -34.94 -3.66 -19.63
CA GLY A 334 -35.15 -5.08 -20.00
C GLY A 334 -34.62 -6.12 -19.03
N GLN A 335 -33.94 -5.76 -17.94
CA GLN A 335 -33.45 -6.73 -16.94
C GLN A 335 -34.27 -6.61 -15.63
N PRO A 336 -34.95 -7.67 -15.18
CA PRO A 336 -35.80 -7.62 -13.99
C PRO A 336 -34.98 -7.62 -12.70
N GLU A 337 -34.34 -6.49 -12.36
CA GLU A 337 -33.66 -6.29 -11.06
C GLU A 337 -34.62 -6.37 -9.87
N ASP A 338 -35.91 -6.09 -10.10
CA ASP A 338 -36.94 -6.06 -9.07
C ASP A 338 -37.14 -7.41 -8.38
N ALA A 339 -37.03 -8.50 -9.15
CA ALA A 339 -37.10 -9.86 -8.63
C ALA A 339 -35.91 -10.16 -7.70
N GLU A 340 -34.72 -9.63 -8.03
CA GLU A 340 -33.54 -9.84 -7.20
C GLU A 340 -33.60 -9.07 -5.88
N ILE A 341 -34.06 -7.82 -5.91
CA ILE A 341 -34.23 -7.01 -4.69
C ILE A 341 -35.29 -7.63 -3.78
N GLN A 342 -36.41 -8.12 -4.34
CA GLN A 342 -37.40 -8.86 -3.56
C GLN A 342 -36.82 -10.15 -2.95
N GLY A 343 -35.94 -10.85 -3.69
CA GLY A 343 -35.17 -11.98 -3.16
C GLY A 343 -34.31 -11.59 -1.95
N LEU A 344 -33.61 -10.45 -2.03
CA LEU A 344 -32.80 -9.93 -0.92
C LEU A 344 -33.65 -9.53 0.30
N LEU A 345 -34.81 -8.91 0.08
CA LEU A 345 -35.77 -8.58 1.14
C LEU A 345 -36.29 -9.83 1.84
N SER A 346 -36.62 -10.87 1.07
CA SER A 346 -37.12 -12.15 1.59
C SER A 346 -36.06 -12.89 2.41
N ALA A 347 -34.79 -12.85 1.98
CA ALA A 347 -33.67 -13.43 2.72
C ALA A 347 -33.40 -12.72 4.06
N ALA A 348 -33.63 -11.41 4.14
CA ALA A 348 -33.42 -10.66 5.39
C ALA A 348 -34.45 -11.02 6.48
N GLY A 349 -35.69 -11.36 6.10
CA GLY A 349 -36.75 -11.70 7.06
C GLY A 349 -36.63 -13.08 7.70
N THR A 350 -35.88 -14.00 7.09
CA THR A 350 -35.77 -15.41 7.56
C THR A 350 -34.63 -15.64 8.56
N GLY A 351 -33.71 -14.70 8.71
CA GLY A 351 -32.53 -14.82 9.58
C GLY A 351 -32.67 -14.27 11.01
N ALA A 352 -33.86 -13.83 11.41
CA ALA A 352 -34.09 -13.17 12.70
C ALA A 352 -34.88 -14.03 13.73
N ALA A 353 -34.98 -15.35 13.51
CA ALA A 353 -35.69 -16.28 14.39
C ALA A 353 -34.74 -17.01 15.36
#